data_AF-A0A9E4C0B4-F1
#
_entry.id   AF-A0A9E4C0B4-F1
#
_cell.length_a   1.000
_cell.length_b   1.000
_cell.length_c   1.000
_cell.angle_alpha   90.00
_cell.angle_beta   90.00
_cell.angle_gamma   90.00
#
_symmetry.space_group_name_H-M   'P 1'
#
loop_
_entity.id
_entity.type
_entity.pdbx_description
1 polymer ?
#
loop_
_entity_poly.entity_id
_entity_poly.type
_entity_poly.pdbx_seq_one_letter_code
_entity_poly.pdbx_strand_id
1 'polypeptide(L)'
;MQHNRNNPTVNAVVNWWVSLHADHGDRGARARLKRCESVFDALLEPETHRLIASVHAKATTGHALEQRLAVLAMALARVKPSERAAHLPPFADALGLTWDGSIPKGDDRPRLSPLRFSNLLKDGTDVDMFARALRRTLAILGDAPFDVPRFIGDVLFFKDQTRQKWTFDYYHTRRTDAAENTQPEKETQL
;
A
#
# COMPACT_ATOMS: atom_id res chain seq x y z
N MET A 1 2.56 15.64 3.65
CA MET A 1 3.43 14.44 3.71
C MET A 1 3.78 13.91 2.31
N GLN A 2 4.75 14.53 1.63
CA GLN A 2 5.21 14.16 0.26
C GLN A 2 6.44 13.23 0.25
N HIS A 3 6.86 12.69 1.39
CA HIS A 3 8.19 12.09 1.56
C HIS A 3 8.40 10.71 0.88
N ASN A 4 7.35 10.10 0.29
CA ASN A 4 7.44 8.74 -0.27
C ASN A 4 7.74 8.69 -1.78
N ARG A 5 7.42 9.74 -2.55
CA ARG A 5 7.63 9.75 -4.03
C ARG A 5 9.10 9.85 -4.45
N ASN A 6 9.97 10.37 -3.57
CA ASN A 6 11.40 10.49 -3.86
C ASN A 6 12.23 9.37 -3.20
N ASN A 7 11.59 8.32 -2.67
CA ASN A 7 12.29 7.21 -2.05
C ASN A 7 12.83 6.27 -3.15
N PRO A 8 14.16 6.04 -3.23
CA PRO A 8 14.76 5.22 -4.29
C PRO A 8 14.27 3.78 -4.27
N THR A 9 13.96 3.24 -3.10
CA THR A 9 13.37 1.89 -2.95
C THR A 9 11.95 1.84 -3.52
N VAL A 10 11.10 2.84 -3.20
CA VAL A 10 9.75 2.91 -3.76
C VAL A 10 9.79 3.01 -5.28
N ASN A 11 10.68 3.85 -5.82
CA ASN A 11 10.83 4.02 -7.26
C ASN A 11 11.32 2.74 -7.96
N ALA A 12 12.23 1.98 -7.34
CA ALA A 12 12.64 0.67 -7.85
C ALA A 12 11.47 -0.30 -7.93
N VAL A 13 10.64 -0.39 -6.88
CA VAL A 13 9.45 -1.25 -6.86
C VAL A 13 8.42 -0.79 -7.90
N VAL A 14 8.19 0.51 -8.03
CA VAL A 14 7.26 1.07 -9.05
C VAL A 14 7.72 0.71 -10.46
N ASN A 15 9.01 0.89 -10.76
CA ASN A 15 9.56 0.55 -12.08
C ASN A 15 9.44 -0.95 -12.38
N TRP A 16 9.75 -1.79 -11.40
CA TRP A 16 9.56 -3.23 -11.51
C TRP A 16 8.09 -3.57 -11.77
N TRP A 17 7.15 -3.00 -11.01
CA TRP A 17 5.72 -3.24 -11.17
C TRP A 17 5.20 -2.81 -12.55
N VAL A 18 5.60 -1.65 -13.06
CA VAL A 18 5.26 -1.21 -14.41
C VAL A 18 5.81 -2.19 -15.45
N SER A 19 7.05 -2.65 -15.30
CA SER A 19 7.65 -3.62 -16.22
C SER A 19 6.94 -4.99 -16.21
N LEU A 20 6.48 -5.44 -15.04
CA LEU A 20 5.72 -6.70 -14.90
C LEU A 20 4.40 -6.67 -15.67
N HIS A 21 3.77 -5.49 -15.79
CA HIS A 21 2.47 -5.33 -16.45
C HIS A 21 2.53 -4.75 -17.86
N ALA A 22 3.72 -4.38 -18.36
CA ALA A 22 3.91 -3.93 -19.73
C ALA A 22 3.38 -4.96 -20.76
N ASP A 23 3.11 -4.52 -21.99
CA ASP A 23 2.54 -5.39 -23.04
C ASP A 23 3.38 -6.65 -23.32
N HIS A 24 4.71 -6.50 -23.20
CA HIS A 24 5.71 -7.57 -23.31
C HIS A 24 6.18 -8.13 -21.95
N GLY A 25 5.51 -7.78 -20.85
CA GLY A 25 5.81 -8.29 -19.51
C GLY A 25 5.51 -9.78 -19.36
N ASP A 26 6.14 -10.44 -18.38
CA ASP A 26 5.96 -11.87 -18.15
C ASP A 26 4.60 -12.18 -17.49
N ARG A 27 3.60 -12.41 -18.36
CA ARG A 27 2.24 -12.80 -17.94
C ARG A 27 2.24 -14.09 -17.11
N GLY A 28 3.18 -15.00 -17.36
CA GLY A 28 3.35 -16.25 -16.62
C GLY A 28 3.85 -16.01 -15.20
N ALA A 29 4.90 -15.20 -15.04
CA ALA A 29 5.39 -14.76 -13.74
C ALA A 29 4.30 -14.06 -12.93
N ARG A 30 3.56 -13.15 -13.56
CA ARG A 30 2.42 -12.49 -12.92
C ARG A 30 1.36 -13.50 -12.45
N ALA A 31 1.07 -14.53 -13.24
CA ALA A 31 0.11 -15.58 -12.84
C ALA A 31 0.63 -16.44 -11.68
N ARG A 32 1.92 -16.79 -11.66
CA ARG A 32 2.55 -17.52 -10.55
C ARG A 32 2.54 -16.70 -9.25
N LEU A 33 2.98 -15.44 -9.30
CA LEU A 33 2.93 -14.52 -8.16
C LEU A 33 1.52 -14.32 -7.59
N LYS A 34 0.49 -14.29 -8.46
CA LYS A 34 -0.91 -14.25 -8.01
C LYS A 34 -1.32 -15.50 -7.23
N ARG A 35 -0.72 -16.67 -7.52
CA ARG A 35 -1.10 -17.96 -6.93
C ARG A 35 -0.31 -18.31 -5.66
N CYS A 36 0.81 -17.63 -5.38
CA CYS A 36 1.54 -17.81 -4.13
C CYS A 36 0.61 -17.66 -2.90
N GLU A 37 0.76 -18.55 -1.92
CA GLU A 37 -0.07 -18.60 -0.71
C GLU A 37 0.66 -18.13 0.55
N SER A 38 1.99 -18.05 0.46
CA SER A 38 2.89 -17.56 1.48
C SER A 38 3.98 -16.64 0.90
N VAL A 39 4.64 -15.91 1.79
CA VAL A 39 5.84 -15.12 1.48
C VAL A 39 6.94 -16.02 0.95
N PHE A 40 7.07 -17.24 1.49
CA PHE A 40 8.08 -18.20 1.03
C PHE A 40 7.81 -18.67 -0.40
N ASP A 41 6.56 -18.97 -0.77
CA ASP A 41 6.21 -19.32 -2.16
C ASP A 41 6.59 -18.21 -3.13
N ALA A 42 6.37 -16.95 -2.74
CA ALA A 42 6.76 -15.81 -3.55
C ALA A 42 8.28 -15.69 -3.66
N LEU A 43 9.03 -15.99 -2.60
CA LEU A 43 10.50 -16.01 -2.65
C LEU A 43 11.05 -17.12 -3.56
N LEU A 44 10.31 -18.21 -3.80
CA LEU A 44 10.72 -19.23 -4.78
C LEU A 44 10.57 -18.77 -6.24
N GLU A 45 9.84 -17.67 -6.49
CA GLU A 45 9.62 -17.16 -7.84
C GLU A 45 10.78 -16.27 -8.31
N PRO A 46 11.39 -16.53 -9.50
CA PRO A 46 12.49 -15.72 -10.02
C PRO A 46 12.16 -14.23 -10.17
N GLU A 47 10.90 -13.91 -10.43
CA GLU A 47 10.44 -12.53 -10.60
C GLU A 47 10.49 -11.73 -9.30
N THR A 48 10.29 -12.39 -8.14
CA THR A 48 10.49 -11.76 -6.83
C THR A 48 11.96 -11.43 -6.60
N HIS A 49 12.89 -12.30 -7.02
CA HIS A 49 14.31 -12.00 -6.93
C HIS A 49 14.76 -10.86 -7.86
N ARG A 50 14.14 -10.70 -9.03
CA ARG A 50 14.36 -9.52 -9.89
C ARG A 50 13.93 -8.25 -9.19
N LEU A 51 12.77 -8.26 -8.51
CA LEU A 51 12.34 -7.14 -7.68
C LEU A 51 13.36 -6.83 -6.58
N ILE A 52 13.76 -7.84 -5.80
CA ILE A 52 14.73 -7.69 -4.70
C ILE A 52 16.06 -7.12 -5.22
N ALA A 53 16.60 -7.67 -6.31
CA ALA A 53 17.83 -7.19 -6.93
C ALA A 53 17.72 -5.72 -7.40
N SER A 54 16.56 -5.33 -7.96
CA SER A 54 16.32 -3.94 -8.39
C SER A 54 16.38 -2.95 -7.21
N VAL A 55 15.94 -3.38 -6.03
CA VAL A 55 16.00 -2.59 -4.80
C VAL A 55 17.42 -2.58 -4.23
N HIS A 56 18.12 -3.73 -4.22
CA HIS A 56 19.50 -3.83 -3.72
C HIS A 56 20.45 -2.92 -4.49
N ALA A 57 20.20 -2.73 -5.79
CA ALA A 57 20.96 -1.80 -6.62
C ALA A 57 20.80 -0.32 -6.22
N LYS A 58 19.84 0.01 -5.34
CA LYS A 58 19.48 1.37 -4.95
C LYS A 58 19.59 1.64 -3.45
N ALA A 59 19.53 0.60 -2.61
CA ALA A 59 19.57 0.72 -1.16
C ALA A 59 20.05 -0.58 -0.50
N THR A 60 20.65 -0.46 0.69
CA THR A 60 20.93 -1.62 1.56
C THR A 60 19.63 -2.21 2.06
N THR A 61 19.55 -3.53 2.01
CA THR A 61 18.38 -4.30 2.41
C THR A 61 18.74 -5.30 3.50
N GLY A 62 17.70 -5.86 4.13
CA GLY A 62 17.84 -6.97 5.06
C GLY A 62 16.59 -7.84 5.02
N HIS A 63 16.64 -8.96 5.73
CA HIS A 63 15.62 -10.02 5.65
C HIS A 63 14.17 -9.52 5.79
N ALA A 64 13.89 -8.63 6.75
CA ALA A 64 12.54 -8.08 6.94
C ALA A 64 12.05 -7.26 5.72
N LEU A 65 12.93 -6.53 5.05
CA LEU A 65 12.60 -5.78 3.85
C LEU A 65 12.36 -6.72 2.66
N GLU A 66 13.16 -7.77 2.51
CA GLU A 66 12.99 -8.79 1.47
C GLU A 66 11.64 -9.51 1.59
N GLN A 67 11.23 -9.84 2.83
CA GLN A 67 9.89 -10.39 3.09
C GLN A 67 8.79 -9.40 2.67
N ARG A 68 8.93 -8.10 2.96
CA ARG A 68 7.96 -7.07 2.52
C ARG A 68 7.95 -6.91 0.98
N LEU A 69 9.10 -7.08 0.33
CA LEU A 69 9.18 -7.08 -1.14
C LEU A 69 8.46 -8.28 -1.74
N ALA A 70 8.57 -9.47 -1.14
CA ALA A 70 7.79 -10.63 -1.54
C ALA A 70 6.27 -10.43 -1.35
N VAL A 71 5.83 -9.82 -0.24
CA VAL A 71 4.42 -9.40 -0.06
C VAL A 71 3.98 -8.45 -1.18
N LEU A 72 4.81 -7.48 -1.53
CA LEU A 72 4.54 -6.55 -2.62
C LEU A 72 4.50 -7.24 -3.98
N ALA A 73 5.37 -8.22 -4.23
CA ALA A 73 5.35 -8.97 -5.49
C ALA A 73 3.99 -9.69 -5.68
N MET A 74 3.49 -10.34 -4.62
CA MET A 74 2.17 -11.00 -4.62
C MET A 74 1.02 -10.00 -4.82
N ALA A 75 1.08 -8.86 -4.12
CA ALA A 75 0.04 -7.83 -4.16
C ALA A 75 0.00 -7.11 -5.52
N LEU A 76 1.15 -6.60 -5.98
CA LEU A 76 1.29 -5.80 -7.20
C LEU A 76 1.08 -6.62 -8.47
N ALA A 77 1.29 -7.95 -8.44
CA ALA A 77 0.88 -8.82 -9.54
C ALA A 77 -0.64 -8.71 -9.83
N ARG A 78 -1.46 -8.37 -8.82
CA ARG A 78 -2.92 -8.20 -8.94
C ARG A 78 -3.34 -6.79 -9.32
N VAL A 79 -2.57 -5.79 -8.91
CA VAL A 79 -2.85 -4.36 -9.15
C VAL A 79 -2.38 -4.00 -10.56
N LYS A 80 -3.31 -3.66 -11.44
CA LYS A 80 -2.95 -3.17 -12.78
C LYS A 80 -2.55 -1.69 -12.71
N PRO A 81 -1.57 -1.24 -13.52
CA PRO A 81 -1.35 0.18 -13.73
C PRO A 81 -2.64 0.84 -14.21
N SER A 82 -3.04 1.93 -13.56
CA SER A 82 -4.18 2.74 -13.98
C SER A 82 -3.68 3.88 -14.87
N GLU A 83 -4.34 4.08 -16.01
CA GLU A 83 -4.01 5.17 -16.94
C GLU A 83 -4.51 6.55 -16.46
N ARG A 84 -5.27 6.59 -15.36
CA ARG A 84 -6.08 7.77 -14.99
C ARG A 84 -5.74 8.36 -13.62
N ALA A 85 -5.70 9.70 -13.68
CA ALA A 85 -5.78 10.71 -12.63
C ALA A 85 -4.48 11.15 -11.96
N ALA A 86 -4.25 12.47 -11.99
CA ALA A 86 -3.19 13.16 -11.26
C ALA A 86 -3.30 12.99 -9.73
N HIS A 87 -4.49 12.63 -9.23
CA HIS A 87 -4.80 12.45 -7.81
C HIS A 87 -5.66 11.21 -7.59
N LEU A 88 -5.01 10.09 -7.26
CA LEU A 88 -5.69 8.87 -6.81
C LEU A 88 -5.81 8.85 -5.28
N PRO A 89 -6.91 8.30 -4.72
CA PRO A 89 -7.05 8.18 -3.28
C PRO A 89 -5.97 7.25 -2.69
N PRO A 90 -5.54 7.45 -1.44
CA PRO A 90 -4.74 6.47 -0.71
C PRO A 90 -5.43 5.10 -0.66
N PHE A 91 -4.65 4.02 -0.53
CA PHE A 91 -5.21 2.66 -0.47
C PHE A 91 -6.29 2.48 0.59
N ALA A 92 -6.04 2.93 1.82
CA ALA A 92 -7.00 2.78 2.92
C ALA A 92 -8.27 3.65 2.73
N ASP A 93 -8.12 4.84 2.16
CA ASP A 93 -9.22 5.73 1.77
C ASP A 93 -10.13 5.04 0.75
N ALA A 94 -9.56 4.48 -0.31
CA ALA A 94 -10.29 3.72 -1.33
C ALA A 94 -11.08 2.53 -0.74
N LEU A 95 -10.59 1.90 0.34
CA LEU A 95 -11.31 0.81 1.03
C LEU A 95 -12.50 1.31 1.86
N GLY A 96 -12.40 2.53 2.39
CA GLY A 96 -13.44 3.17 3.20
C GLY A 96 -14.54 3.84 2.38
N LEU A 97 -14.33 4.06 1.08
CA LEU A 97 -15.37 4.52 0.17
C LEU A 97 -16.40 3.42 -0.11
N THR A 98 -17.60 3.81 -0.52
CA THR A 98 -18.63 2.92 -1.10
C THR A 98 -18.24 2.44 -2.51
N TRP A 99 -19.05 1.56 -3.10
CA TRP A 99 -18.83 1.05 -4.46
C TRP A 99 -18.96 2.10 -5.55
N ASP A 100 -19.75 3.16 -5.33
CA ASP A 100 -19.86 4.31 -6.23
C ASP A 100 -18.77 5.37 -6.00
N GLY A 101 -17.89 5.18 -5.00
CA GLY A 101 -16.77 6.07 -4.72
C GLY A 101 -17.10 7.25 -3.82
N SER A 102 -18.24 7.23 -3.13
CA SER A 102 -18.63 8.24 -2.14
C SER A 102 -18.22 7.85 -0.71
N ILE A 103 -18.20 8.83 0.19
CA ILE A 103 -18.02 8.59 1.63
C ILE A 103 -19.34 8.01 2.17
N PRO A 104 -19.33 6.83 2.82
CA PRO A 104 -20.55 6.20 3.33
C PRO A 104 -21.35 7.14 4.26
N LYS A 105 -22.68 7.20 4.09
CA LYS A 105 -23.60 7.92 4.97
C LYS A 105 -24.79 7.03 5.36
N GLY A 106 -25.28 7.19 6.59
CA GLY A 106 -26.43 6.41 7.07
C GLY A 106 -26.16 4.90 7.00
N ASP A 107 -26.97 4.19 6.22
CA ASP A 107 -26.90 2.72 6.04
C ASP A 107 -25.93 2.27 4.92
N ASP A 108 -25.25 3.21 4.26
CA ASP A 108 -24.25 2.89 3.24
C ASP A 108 -23.11 2.04 3.82
N ARG A 109 -22.59 1.14 2.99
CA ARG A 109 -21.50 0.25 3.39
C ARG A 109 -20.21 0.61 2.66
N PRO A 110 -19.08 0.76 3.37
CA PRO A 110 -17.77 0.85 2.73
C PRO A 110 -17.46 -0.44 1.97
N ARG A 111 -16.60 -0.36 0.95
CA ARG A 111 -16.16 -1.52 0.14
C ARG A 111 -15.59 -2.62 1.02
N LEU A 112 -14.76 -2.26 1.99
CA LEU A 112 -14.27 -3.16 3.03
C LEU A 112 -14.96 -2.80 4.35
N SER A 113 -15.51 -3.79 5.05
CA SER A 113 -16.14 -3.52 6.35
C SER A 113 -15.12 -3.11 7.43
N PRO A 114 -15.51 -2.31 8.44
CA PRO A 114 -14.61 -1.86 9.51
C PRO A 114 -13.90 -3.02 10.24
N LEU A 115 -14.59 -4.14 10.44
CA LEU A 115 -14.02 -5.34 11.07
C LEU A 115 -12.90 -5.95 10.22
N ARG A 116 -13.10 -6.09 8.90
CA ARG A 116 -12.08 -6.64 7.99
C ARG A 116 -10.90 -5.68 7.87
N PHE A 117 -11.16 -4.38 7.86
CA PHE A 117 -10.12 -3.36 7.88
C PHE A 117 -9.29 -3.42 9.17
N SER A 118 -9.93 -3.52 10.34
CA SER A 118 -9.24 -3.68 11.63
C SER A 118 -8.35 -4.93 11.64
N ASN A 119 -8.85 -6.07 11.12
CA ASN A 119 -8.06 -7.29 11.02
C ASN A 119 -6.87 -7.14 10.08
N LEU A 120 -7.02 -6.47 8.93
CA LEU A 120 -5.90 -6.16 8.03
C LEU A 120 -4.77 -5.39 8.75
N LEU A 121 -5.12 -4.42 9.60
CA LEU A 121 -4.12 -3.66 10.36
C LEU A 121 -3.43 -4.51 11.44
N LYS A 122 -4.19 -5.36 12.13
CA LYS A 122 -3.66 -6.27 13.17
C LYS A 122 -2.74 -7.34 12.59
N ASP A 123 -3.15 -7.93 11.46
CA ASP A 123 -2.38 -8.95 10.75
C ASP A 123 -1.07 -8.39 10.18
N GLY A 124 -0.95 -7.06 10.06
CA GLY A 124 0.22 -6.39 9.48
C GLY A 124 1.56 -6.60 10.19
N THR A 125 1.57 -7.17 11.41
CA THR A 125 2.80 -7.53 12.13
C THR A 125 3.39 -8.86 11.69
N ASP A 126 2.56 -9.79 11.19
CA ASP A 126 2.99 -11.07 10.65
C ASP A 126 2.94 -11.02 9.12
N VAL A 127 4.06 -11.31 8.45
CA VAL A 127 4.19 -11.08 7.01
C VAL A 127 3.28 -11.98 6.17
N ASP A 128 3.04 -13.21 6.61
CA ASP A 128 2.19 -14.18 5.91
C ASP A 128 0.71 -13.91 6.14
N MET A 129 0.32 -13.59 7.37
CA MET A 129 -1.04 -13.12 7.67
C MET A 129 -1.34 -11.84 6.91
N PHE A 130 -0.41 -10.88 6.90
CA PHE A 130 -0.56 -9.64 6.15
C PHE A 130 -0.68 -9.89 4.64
N ALA A 131 0.16 -10.75 4.06
CA ALA A 131 0.06 -11.11 2.64
C ALA A 131 -1.33 -11.67 2.28
N ARG A 132 -1.86 -12.58 3.12
CA ARG A 132 -3.19 -13.17 2.91
C ARG A 132 -4.30 -12.17 3.10
N ALA A 133 -4.24 -11.33 4.13
CA ALA A 133 -5.21 -10.26 4.38
C ALA A 133 -5.23 -9.28 3.21
N LEU A 134 -4.06 -8.82 2.77
CA LEU A 134 -3.91 -7.89 1.65
C LEU A 134 -4.41 -8.48 0.33
N ARG A 135 -4.14 -9.76 0.06
CA ARG A 135 -4.67 -10.48 -1.10
C ARG A 135 -6.21 -10.47 -1.14
N ARG A 136 -6.85 -10.74 0.00
CA ARG A 136 -8.33 -10.70 0.11
C ARG A 136 -8.86 -9.28 -0.04
N THR A 137 -8.19 -8.31 0.58
CA THR A 137 -8.56 -6.90 0.49
C THR A 137 -8.48 -6.38 -0.95
N LEU A 138 -7.41 -6.69 -1.68
CA LEU A 138 -7.27 -6.32 -3.09
C LEU A 138 -8.31 -7.00 -3.98
N ALA A 139 -8.70 -8.24 -3.67
CA ALA A 139 -9.79 -8.91 -4.38
C ALA A 139 -11.15 -8.23 -4.15
N ILE A 140 -11.40 -7.71 -2.94
CA ILE A 140 -12.59 -6.91 -2.61
C ILE A 140 -12.54 -5.55 -3.30
N LEU A 141 -11.38 -4.89 -3.29
CA LEU A 141 -11.22 -3.57 -3.93
C LEU A 141 -11.45 -3.65 -5.44
N GLY A 142 -11.09 -4.78 -6.07
CA GLY A 142 -11.30 -5.01 -7.50
C GLY A 142 -10.45 -4.07 -8.34
N ASP A 143 -11.06 -3.45 -9.35
CA ASP A 143 -10.40 -2.49 -10.25
C ASP A 143 -10.51 -1.02 -9.75
N ALA A 144 -10.95 -0.79 -8.51
CA ALA A 144 -11.01 0.56 -7.97
C ALA A 144 -9.60 1.17 -7.85
N PRO A 145 -9.36 2.36 -8.40
CA PRO A 145 -8.01 2.92 -8.49
C PRO A 145 -7.57 3.54 -7.17
N PHE A 146 -6.27 3.46 -6.87
CA PHE A 146 -5.65 4.07 -5.69
C PHE A 146 -4.18 4.43 -5.96
N ASP A 147 -3.58 5.26 -5.12
CA ASP A 147 -2.18 5.69 -5.23
C ASP A 147 -1.22 4.53 -4.92
N VAL A 148 -0.80 3.79 -5.96
CA VAL A 148 0.08 2.62 -5.87
C VAL A 148 1.47 2.97 -5.32
N PRO A 149 2.16 4.06 -5.75
CA PRO A 149 3.42 4.46 -5.12
C PRO A 149 3.31 4.72 -3.61
N ARG A 150 2.25 5.40 -3.15
CA ARG A 150 2.01 5.59 -1.71
C ARG A 150 1.76 4.26 -1.00
N PHE A 151 0.98 3.38 -1.60
CA PHE A 151 0.73 2.03 -1.10
C PHE A 151 2.02 1.20 -0.96
N ILE A 152 2.90 1.24 -1.95
CA ILE A 152 4.20 0.54 -1.92
C ILE A 152 5.00 0.97 -0.70
N GLY A 153 5.19 2.27 -0.50
CA GLY A 153 5.95 2.73 0.65
C GLY A 153 5.24 2.47 1.98
N ASP A 154 3.91 2.56 2.04
CA ASP A 154 3.13 2.17 3.22
C ASP A 154 3.38 0.69 3.59
N VAL A 155 3.42 -0.22 2.61
CA VAL A 155 3.70 -1.66 2.83
C VAL A 155 5.15 -1.92 3.21
N LEU A 156 6.13 -1.28 2.54
CA LEU A 156 7.55 -1.44 2.87
C LEU A 156 7.85 -1.01 4.31
N PHE A 157 7.20 0.05 4.77
CA PHE A 157 7.42 0.64 6.09
C PHE A 157 6.20 0.47 6.99
N PHE A 158 5.52 -0.69 6.90
CA PHE A 158 4.29 -0.95 7.64
C PHE A 158 4.54 -1.07 9.16
N LYS A 159 4.47 0.08 9.84
CA LYS A 159 4.63 0.25 11.28
C LYS A 159 3.39 0.91 11.87
N ASP A 160 3.40 1.15 13.18
CA ASP A 160 2.33 1.81 13.93
C ASP A 160 1.89 3.14 13.30
N GLN A 161 2.84 3.94 12.81
CA GLN A 161 2.55 5.19 12.11
C GLN A 161 1.73 4.96 10.84
N THR A 162 2.06 3.93 10.05
CA THR A 162 1.30 3.54 8.85
C THR A 162 -0.07 3.02 9.22
N ARG A 163 -0.20 2.23 10.28
CA ARG A 163 -1.50 1.74 10.77
C ARG A 163 -2.41 2.89 11.20
N GLN A 164 -1.90 3.83 11.98
CA GLN A 164 -2.64 5.04 12.38
C GLN A 164 -3.07 5.85 11.16
N LYS A 165 -2.13 6.12 10.24
CA LYS A 165 -2.41 6.83 8.98
C LYS A 165 -3.50 6.12 8.17
N TRP A 166 -3.43 4.81 8.00
CA TRP A 166 -4.45 4.03 7.30
C TRP A 166 -5.80 4.14 8.00
N THR A 167 -5.86 4.14 9.33
CA THR A 167 -7.11 4.34 10.07
C THR A 167 -7.75 5.68 9.73
N PHE A 168 -6.99 6.78 9.76
CA PHE A 168 -7.52 8.11 9.41
C PHE A 168 -7.97 8.17 7.95
N ASP A 169 -7.13 7.68 7.02
CA ASP A 169 -7.43 7.59 5.59
C ASP A 169 -8.74 6.79 5.37
N TYR A 170 -8.92 5.62 6.01
CA TYR A 170 -10.11 4.76 5.85
C TYR A 170 -11.41 5.41 6.35
N TYR A 171 -11.36 6.14 7.47
CA TYR A 171 -12.54 6.83 7.99
C TYR A 171 -12.76 8.21 7.36
N HIS A 172 -11.97 8.60 6.35
CA HIS A 172 -12.05 9.92 5.70
C HIS A 172 -11.90 11.08 6.69
N THR A 173 -11.10 10.85 7.73
CA THR A 173 -10.87 11.82 8.81
C THR A 173 -9.48 12.42 8.70
N ARG A 174 -9.34 13.70 9.07
CA ARG A 174 -8.02 14.32 9.14
C ARG A 174 -7.36 13.91 10.45
N ARG A 175 -6.12 13.46 10.36
CA ARG A 175 -5.23 13.41 11.52
C ARG A 175 -4.94 14.86 11.91
N THR A 176 -5.42 15.29 13.08
CA THR A 176 -4.91 16.50 13.71
C THR A 176 -3.50 16.18 14.18
N ASP A 177 -2.51 16.45 13.35
CA ASP A 177 -1.13 16.45 13.81
C ASP A 177 -1.02 17.60 14.80
N ALA A 178 -1.08 17.30 16.10
CA ALA A 178 -0.82 18.24 17.18
C ALA A 178 0.68 18.64 17.14
N ALA A 179 1.00 19.47 16.16
CA ALA A 179 2.21 20.26 16.00
C ALA A 179 1.89 21.51 15.13
N GLU A 180 0.66 22.01 15.20
CA GLU A 180 0.33 23.35 14.71
C GLU A 180 0.80 24.37 15.75
N ASN A 181 1.93 25.00 15.46
CA ASN A 181 2.37 26.32 15.89
C ASN A 181 1.76 26.85 17.21
N THR A 182 2.50 26.67 18.32
CA THR A 182 2.51 27.69 19.37
C THR A 182 3.11 28.96 18.77
N GLN A 183 2.27 29.86 18.27
CA GLN A 183 2.63 31.27 18.18
C GLN A 183 2.55 31.82 19.61
N PRO A 184 3.64 32.36 20.20
CA PRO A 184 3.51 33.12 21.42
C PRO A 184 2.72 34.39 21.09
N GLU A 185 1.60 34.57 21.79
CA GLU A 185 0.87 35.82 21.84
C GLU A 185 1.87 36.95 22.13
N LYS A 186 1.96 37.91 21.20
CA LYS A 186 2.63 39.17 21.49
C LYS A 186 1.80 39.88 22.56
N GLU A 187 2.28 39.86 23.79
CA GLU A 187 1.91 40.83 24.81
C GLU A 187 2.02 42.24 24.19
N THR A 188 0.87 42.87 23.97
CA THR A 188 0.80 44.30 23.79
C THR A 188 0.69 44.89 25.19
N GLN A 189 1.84 45.25 25.76
CA GLN A 189 1.90 46.07 26.98
C GLN A 189 1.53 47.51 26.60
N LEU A 190 0.60 48.08 27.35
CA LEU A 190 0.31 49.52 27.44
C LEU A 190 1.43 50.25 28.16
#